data_AF-A0A1Y6JRP3-F1
#
_entry.id   AF-A0A1Y6JRP3-F1
#
_cell.length_a   1.000
_cell.length_b   1.000
_cell.length_c   1.000
_cell.angle_alpha   90.00
_cell.angle_beta   90.00
_cell.angle_gamma   90.00
#
_symmetry.space_group_name_H-M   'P 1'
#
loop_
_entity.id
_entity.type
_entity.pdbx_description
1 polymer ?
#
loop_
_entity_poly.entity_id
_entity_poly.type
_entity_poly.pdbx_seq_one_letter_code
_entity_poly.pdbx_strand_id
1 'polypeptide(L)'
;MAHNTTFYRYDPLDRLATRTPLAEAISKVFYKADVLVTETQGGVQRSFVHHDRRPLAQQTLVGTSVDTLLTAADQQHSVLSALSAAQQQAIAYSPHGHRAPLNHLPGFNGEQPDPVTGHYLLGNGYRAYNPVLMRFNRPDKLSPFGKGGLNAYAYCAGDPVNRNDPSGHELIDTLISAFYIAAGVATAGIGLAIARPSFKAVFKGVKVKPATADVGRHSLPLRRPANTTEKLSAGVATGAIAAGVTWGAAFTVKTADPDSPIQRPLAALALFISLTTLGFRGFAFARSRVAARPVAPTPTPAPASNISSRRSIGIQTDSIRSRASSVRSNVPEQSEMQETRL
;
A
#
# COMPACT_ATOMS: atom_id res chain seq x y z
N MET A 1 29.78 32.28 -22.86
CA MET A 1 29.58 32.11 -21.41
C MET A 1 30.52 31.00 -20.95
N ALA A 2 31.30 31.19 -19.88
CA ALA A 2 32.01 30.07 -19.28
C ALA A 2 30.98 29.19 -18.55
N HIS A 3 30.97 27.89 -18.84
CA HIS A 3 30.11 26.96 -18.11
C HIS A 3 30.76 26.69 -16.75
N ASN A 4 30.14 27.15 -15.66
CA ASN A 4 30.57 26.80 -14.31
C ASN A 4 30.31 25.31 -14.07
N THR A 5 31.31 24.49 -14.34
CA THR A 5 31.24 23.03 -14.20
C THR A 5 31.75 22.60 -12.83
N THR A 6 30.87 21.98 -12.04
CA THR A 6 31.23 21.30 -10.78
C THR A 6 31.28 19.80 -11.03
N PHE A 7 32.36 19.14 -10.64
CA PHE A 7 32.48 17.68 -10.74
C PHE A 7 32.23 17.00 -9.40
N TYR A 8 31.49 15.90 -9.41
CA TYR A 8 31.22 15.06 -8.25
C TYR A 8 31.90 13.71 -8.47
N ARG A 9 32.55 13.16 -7.42
CA ARG A 9 33.11 11.80 -7.44
C ARG A 9 32.60 11.01 -6.24
N TYR A 10 32.45 9.71 -6.44
CA TYR A 10 31.86 8.79 -5.50
C TYR A 10 32.88 7.74 -5.03
N ASP A 11 32.69 7.20 -3.84
CA ASP A 11 33.44 6.06 -3.33
C ASP A 11 32.85 4.72 -3.86
N PRO A 12 33.52 3.57 -3.63
CA PRO A 12 33.01 2.27 -4.07
C PRO A 12 31.69 1.80 -3.40
N LEU A 13 31.11 2.59 -2.50
CA LEU A 13 29.82 2.35 -1.85
C LEU A 13 28.72 3.29 -2.39
N ASP A 14 28.94 3.90 -3.56
CA ASP A 14 28.05 4.88 -4.21
C ASP A 14 27.80 6.16 -3.37
N ARG A 15 28.70 6.51 -2.43
CA ARG A 15 28.60 7.73 -1.59
C ARG A 15 29.49 8.86 -2.11
N LEU A 16 29.04 10.10 -1.99
CA LEU A 16 29.77 11.30 -2.45
C LEU A 16 31.09 11.45 -1.69
N ALA A 17 32.22 11.26 -2.38
CA ALA A 17 33.55 11.37 -1.79
C ALA A 17 34.17 12.76 -1.98
N THR A 18 33.98 13.37 -3.16
CA THR A 18 34.58 14.68 -3.46
C THR A 18 33.69 15.56 -4.34
N ARG A 19 33.73 16.87 -4.08
CA ARG A 19 33.18 17.93 -4.94
C ARG A 19 34.33 18.81 -5.45
N THR A 20 34.39 19.03 -6.75
CA THR A 20 35.34 19.94 -7.42
C THR A 20 34.56 21.14 -7.97
N PRO A 21 34.30 22.18 -7.16
CA PRO A 21 33.77 23.46 -7.63
C PRO A 21 34.79 24.18 -8.54
N LEU A 22 34.31 25.04 -9.46
CA LEU A 22 35.14 25.67 -10.48
C LEU A 22 36.22 26.63 -9.93
N ALA A 23 35.90 27.38 -8.88
CA ALA A 23 36.70 28.50 -8.37
C ALA A 23 37.07 28.38 -6.88
N GLU A 24 36.84 27.20 -6.30
CA GLU A 24 37.14 26.90 -4.90
C GLU A 24 38.00 25.62 -4.81
N ALA A 25 38.62 25.40 -3.65
CA ALA A 25 39.33 24.16 -3.39
C ALA A 25 38.39 22.95 -3.42
N ILE A 26 38.94 21.78 -3.79
CA ILE A 26 38.24 20.49 -3.75
C ILE A 26 37.74 20.23 -2.33
N SER A 27 36.43 20.02 -2.20
CA SER A 27 35.78 19.56 -0.98
C SER A 27 35.83 18.03 -0.94
N LYS A 28 36.27 17.47 0.18
CA LYS A 28 36.29 16.02 0.48
C LYS A 28 35.35 15.73 1.64
N VAL A 29 34.64 14.61 1.56
CA VAL A 29 33.54 14.27 2.45
C VAL A 29 33.82 12.90 3.09
N PHE A 30 33.61 12.78 4.40
CA PHE A 30 33.96 11.59 5.19
C PHE A 30 32.79 11.15 6.08
N TYR A 31 32.55 9.84 6.11
CA TYR A 31 31.39 9.22 6.76
C TYR A 31 31.81 8.24 7.86
N LYS A 32 30.98 8.13 8.90
CA LYS A 32 31.04 7.06 9.92
C LYS A 32 29.65 6.46 10.05
N ALA A 33 29.51 5.16 9.84
CA ALA A 33 28.22 4.46 9.84
C ALA A 33 27.15 5.19 9.00
N ASP A 34 27.53 5.60 7.78
CA ASP A 34 26.70 6.33 6.80
C ASP A 34 26.09 7.66 7.28
N VAL A 35 26.65 8.25 8.34
CA VAL A 35 26.44 9.65 8.73
C VAL A 35 27.67 10.48 8.33
N LEU A 36 27.44 11.67 7.77
CA LEU A 36 28.47 12.66 7.48
C LEU A 36 29.12 13.15 8.79
N VAL A 37 30.42 12.94 8.96
CA VAL A 37 31.17 13.38 10.15
C VAL A 37 32.14 14.51 9.83
N THR A 38 32.80 14.50 8.66
CA THR A 38 33.81 15.52 8.33
C THR A 38 33.71 15.97 6.88
N GLU A 39 33.83 17.26 6.64
CA GLU A 39 34.15 17.86 5.35
C GLU A 39 35.50 18.58 5.44
N THR A 40 36.37 18.45 4.43
CA THR A 40 37.57 19.29 4.30
C THR A 40 37.61 20.01 2.97
N GLN A 41 37.89 21.32 2.98
CA GLN A 41 37.90 22.17 1.80
C GLN A 41 38.87 23.34 2.00
N GLY A 42 39.91 23.43 1.17
CA GLY A 42 40.77 24.63 1.12
C GLY A 42 41.49 25.01 2.42
N GLY A 43 41.85 24.04 3.26
CA GLY A 43 42.45 24.28 4.59
C GLY A 43 41.43 24.49 5.71
N VAL A 44 40.13 24.58 5.39
CA VAL A 44 39.02 24.50 6.35
C VAL A 44 38.66 23.04 6.57
N GLN A 45 38.51 22.63 7.83
CA GLN A 45 37.87 21.37 8.21
C GLN A 45 36.58 21.67 8.97
N ARG A 46 35.48 21.05 8.56
CA ARG A 46 34.19 21.08 9.28
C ARG A 46 33.92 19.69 9.85
N SER A 47 33.72 19.60 11.15
CA SER A 47 33.34 18.36 11.85
C SER A 47 31.90 18.50 12.33
N PHE A 48 31.06 17.51 12.04
CA PHE A 48 29.63 17.51 12.37
C PHE A 48 29.36 16.52 13.52
N VAL A 49 28.90 17.05 14.66
CA VAL A 49 28.60 16.29 15.87
C VAL A 49 27.13 15.92 15.88
N HIS A 50 26.85 14.63 15.97
CA HIS A 50 25.51 14.06 15.94
C HIS A 50 25.26 13.15 17.16
N HIS A 51 24.00 13.05 17.57
CA HIS A 51 23.48 11.92 18.33
C HIS A 51 22.53 11.15 17.42
N ASP A 52 22.87 9.90 17.11
CA ASP A 52 22.31 9.14 16.00
C ASP A 52 22.36 9.95 14.68
N ARG A 53 21.20 10.40 14.16
CA ARG A 53 21.11 11.29 12.99
C ARG A 53 20.77 12.75 13.34
N ARG A 54 20.59 13.09 14.63
CA ARG A 54 20.22 14.44 15.05
C ARG A 54 21.49 15.32 15.13
N PRO A 55 21.58 16.43 14.37
CA PRO A 55 22.71 17.34 14.46
C PRO A 55 22.68 18.09 15.79
N LEU A 56 23.81 18.09 16.50
CA LEU A 56 23.99 18.78 17.78
C LEU A 56 24.91 20.00 17.65
N ALA A 57 25.99 19.87 16.88
CA ALA A 57 26.94 20.95 16.66
C ALA A 57 27.72 20.77 15.35
N GLN A 58 28.28 21.88 14.86
CA GLN A 58 29.30 21.92 13.82
C GLN A 58 30.53 22.64 14.37
N GLN A 59 31.70 22.05 14.21
CA GLN A 59 32.98 22.68 14.53
C GLN A 59 33.71 23.02 13.24
N THR A 60 34.21 24.25 13.12
CA THR A 60 34.96 24.71 11.95
C THR A 60 36.39 25.05 12.38
N LEU A 61 37.34 24.25 11.93
CA LEU A 61 38.77 24.43 12.15
C LEU A 61 39.39 25.14 10.93
N VAL A 62 40.11 26.24 11.18
CA VAL A 62 40.90 26.96 10.18
C VAL A 62 42.29 27.22 10.76
N GLY A 63 43.30 26.52 10.25
CA GLY A 63 44.64 26.51 10.84
C GLY A 63 44.62 25.94 12.26
N THR A 64 44.72 26.81 13.27
CA THR A 64 44.61 26.47 14.70
C THR A 64 43.35 27.04 15.37
N SER A 65 42.56 27.88 14.67
CA SER A 65 41.34 28.47 15.20
C SER A 65 40.16 27.51 15.06
N VAL A 66 39.39 27.32 16.13
CA VAL A 66 38.19 26.49 16.15
C VAL A 66 36.99 27.36 16.51
N ASP A 67 36.05 27.50 15.57
CA ASP A 67 34.71 28.00 15.86
C ASP A 67 33.76 26.82 16.11
N THR A 68 32.77 26.99 16.99
CA THR A 68 31.77 25.98 17.33
C THR A 68 30.37 26.58 17.28
N LEU A 69 29.53 25.95 16.47
CA LEU A 69 28.14 26.31 16.26
C LEU A 69 27.26 25.20 16.84
N LEU A 70 26.39 25.53 17.79
CA LEU A 70 25.39 24.62 18.34
C LEU A 70 24.11 24.67 17.50
N THR A 71 23.47 23.52 17.27
CA THR A 71 22.25 23.42 16.45
C THR A 71 21.07 22.88 17.26
N ALA A 72 19.96 23.60 17.22
CA ALA A 72 18.67 23.11 17.70
C ALA A 72 17.84 22.60 16.53
N ALA A 73 17.48 21.32 16.56
CA ALA A 73 16.74 20.64 15.51
C ALA A 73 15.41 20.07 16.00
N ASP A 74 14.43 19.96 15.10
CA ASP A 74 13.11 19.39 15.38
C ASP A 74 13.12 17.84 15.50
N GLN A 75 11.93 17.24 15.58
CA GLN A 75 11.76 15.78 15.67
C GLN A 75 12.24 15.05 14.40
N GLN A 76 12.19 15.70 13.23
CA GLN A 76 12.70 15.16 11.96
C GLN A 76 14.19 15.46 11.72
N HIS A 77 14.83 16.18 12.65
CA HIS A 77 16.22 16.62 12.62
C HIS A 77 16.49 17.87 11.74
N SER A 78 15.45 18.55 11.26
CA SER A 78 15.61 19.85 10.57
C SER A 78 16.15 20.90 11.54
N VAL A 79 17.26 21.56 11.20
CA VAL A 79 17.87 22.58 12.08
C VAL A 79 17.06 23.88 12.04
N LEU A 80 16.38 24.21 13.13
CA LEU A 80 15.53 25.40 13.28
C LEU A 80 16.27 26.61 13.86
N SER A 81 17.36 26.38 14.60
CA SER A 81 18.22 27.45 15.11
C SER A 81 19.67 27.02 15.14
N ALA A 82 20.56 27.94 14.81
CA ALA A 82 22.00 27.80 14.97
C ALA A 82 22.50 28.90 15.93
N LEU A 83 23.45 28.56 16.81
CA LEU A 83 23.98 29.47 17.83
C LEU A 83 25.52 29.39 17.85
N SER A 84 26.20 30.50 17.56
CA SER A 84 27.63 30.66 17.79
C SER A 84 27.87 31.51 19.04
N ALA A 85 29.13 31.70 19.43
CA ALA A 85 29.50 32.62 20.51
C ALA A 85 29.11 34.10 20.22
N ALA A 86 28.88 34.47 18.95
CA ALA A 86 28.59 35.83 18.54
C ALA A 86 27.13 36.08 18.13
N GLN A 87 26.41 35.07 17.63
CA GLN A 87 25.09 35.27 17.04
C GLN A 87 24.20 34.02 17.13
N GLN A 88 22.90 34.24 17.33
CA GLN A 88 21.86 33.25 17.07
C GLN A 88 21.20 33.52 15.70
N GLN A 89 21.02 32.46 14.92
CA GLN A 89 20.32 32.49 13.64
C GLN A 89 19.12 31.54 13.70
N ALA A 90 17.90 32.10 13.57
CA ALA A 90 16.69 31.34 13.35
C ALA A 90 16.57 30.92 11.88
N ILE A 91 16.07 29.70 11.63
CA ILE A 91 15.97 29.10 10.30
C ILE A 91 14.55 28.54 10.13
N ALA A 92 13.91 28.92 9.03
CA ALA A 92 12.60 28.40 8.63
C ALA A 92 12.72 27.66 7.28
N TYR A 93 11.86 26.66 7.09
CA TYR A 93 11.75 25.88 5.85
C TYR A 93 10.31 25.91 5.36
N SER A 94 10.12 25.74 4.04
CA SER A 94 8.85 25.23 3.53
C SER A 94 8.61 23.80 4.05
N PRO A 95 7.36 23.29 4.00
CA PRO A 95 7.07 21.89 4.33
C PRO A 95 7.94 20.86 3.59
N HIS A 96 8.51 21.24 2.44
CA HIS A 96 9.35 20.40 1.58
C HIS A 96 10.85 20.71 1.70
N GLY A 97 11.27 21.43 2.76
CA GLY A 97 12.69 21.67 3.06
C GLY A 97 13.34 22.83 2.31
N HIS A 98 12.57 23.65 1.59
CA HIS A 98 13.12 24.82 0.89
C HIS A 98 13.39 25.94 1.89
N ARG A 99 14.62 26.47 1.87
CA ARG A 99 15.05 27.67 2.59
C ARG A 99 15.95 28.52 1.69
N ALA A 100 16.17 29.78 2.06
CA ALA A 100 17.25 30.57 1.47
C ALA A 100 18.63 29.89 1.71
N PRO A 101 19.61 30.06 0.80
CA PRO A 101 20.95 29.49 0.99
C PRO A 101 21.59 29.95 2.31
N LEU A 102 22.09 28.98 3.08
CA LEU A 102 22.89 29.21 4.29
C LEU A 102 24.16 28.38 4.18
N ASN A 103 25.32 29.03 4.29
CA ASN A 103 26.60 28.42 3.97
C ASN A 103 26.95 27.31 4.97
N HIS A 104 27.07 26.09 4.45
CA HIS A 104 27.54 24.87 5.11
C HIS A 104 26.77 24.36 6.33
N LEU A 105 25.69 25.02 6.77
CA LEU A 105 24.85 24.54 7.88
C LEU A 105 24.06 23.28 7.49
N PRO A 106 23.95 22.27 8.38
CA PRO A 106 22.93 21.24 8.26
C PRO A 106 21.54 21.87 8.08
N GLY A 107 20.71 21.23 7.28
CA GLY A 107 19.47 21.81 6.78
C GLY A 107 18.24 21.02 7.20
N PHE A 108 17.35 20.84 6.23
CA PHE A 108 16.17 20.01 6.36
C PHE A 108 16.56 18.55 6.63
N ASN A 109 15.87 17.92 7.58
CA ASN A 109 16.06 16.53 8.02
C ASN A 109 17.51 16.17 8.44
N GLY A 110 18.28 17.17 8.89
CA GLY A 110 19.69 17.02 9.30
C GLY A 110 20.68 16.99 8.13
N GLU A 111 20.19 16.99 6.89
CA GLU A 111 21.01 16.82 5.69
C GLU A 111 21.64 18.15 5.25
N GLN A 112 22.89 18.12 4.78
CA GLN A 112 23.55 19.31 4.25
C GLN A 112 23.07 19.57 2.81
N PRO A 113 22.54 20.76 2.49
CA PRO A 113 22.24 21.11 1.10
C PRO A 113 23.56 21.25 0.33
N ASP A 114 23.57 20.79 -0.92
CA ASP A 114 24.68 20.98 -1.83
C ASP A 114 24.88 22.48 -2.11
N PRO A 115 26.09 23.05 -1.90
CA PRO A 115 26.30 24.49 -1.96
C PRO A 115 26.15 25.09 -3.37
N VAL A 116 26.21 24.26 -4.42
CA VAL A 116 26.11 24.71 -5.82
C VAL A 116 24.65 24.70 -6.29
N THR A 117 23.87 23.68 -5.92
CA THR A 117 22.52 23.44 -6.45
C THR A 117 21.39 23.72 -5.47
N GLY A 118 21.68 23.78 -4.16
CA GLY A 118 20.67 23.86 -3.10
C GLY A 118 19.83 22.58 -2.93
N HIS A 119 20.18 21.49 -3.63
CA HIS A 119 19.53 20.18 -3.49
C HIS A 119 20.08 19.43 -2.27
N TYR A 120 19.27 18.56 -1.67
CA TYR A 120 19.74 17.64 -0.64
C TYR A 120 20.18 16.33 -1.29
N LEU A 121 21.41 15.90 -1.03
CA LEU A 121 22.03 14.73 -1.65
C LEU A 121 21.78 13.47 -0.79
N LEU A 122 20.52 13.04 -0.75
CA LEU A 122 20.03 11.96 0.11
C LEU A 122 20.65 10.60 -0.27
N GLY A 123 20.72 9.69 0.72
CA GLY A 123 21.50 8.46 0.59
C GLY A 123 22.98 8.74 0.36
N ASN A 124 23.55 9.74 1.06
CA ASN A 124 24.93 10.19 0.91
C ASN A 124 25.35 10.47 -0.54
N GLY A 125 24.46 11.00 -1.39
CA GLY A 125 24.72 11.28 -2.80
C GLY A 125 24.00 10.38 -3.80
N TYR A 126 23.30 9.34 -3.34
CA TYR A 126 22.53 8.42 -4.19
C TYR A 126 21.49 9.12 -5.08
N ARG A 127 20.70 10.06 -4.50
CA ARG A 127 19.69 10.86 -5.21
C ARG A 127 19.65 12.30 -4.72
N ALA A 128 19.73 13.24 -5.67
CA ALA A 128 19.44 14.64 -5.42
C ALA A 128 17.93 14.87 -5.24
N TYR A 129 17.51 15.24 -4.05
CA TYR A 129 16.19 15.77 -3.73
C TYR A 129 16.16 17.29 -3.95
N ASN A 130 15.23 17.75 -4.78
CA ASN A 130 15.05 19.17 -5.08
C ASN A 130 13.87 19.73 -4.25
N PRO A 131 14.14 20.57 -3.23
CA PRO A 131 13.10 21.09 -2.34
C PRO A 131 12.20 22.14 -3.01
N VAL A 132 12.61 22.71 -4.15
CA VAL A 132 11.79 23.64 -4.96
C VAL A 132 10.80 22.86 -5.82
N LEU A 133 11.25 21.76 -6.45
CA LEU A 133 10.40 20.87 -7.24
C LEU A 133 9.67 19.80 -6.41
N MET A 134 9.88 19.78 -5.09
CA MET A 134 9.22 18.89 -4.13
C MET A 134 9.41 17.38 -4.45
N ARG A 135 10.51 17.04 -5.14
CA ARG A 135 10.74 15.70 -5.70
C ARG A 135 12.21 15.41 -5.92
N PHE A 136 12.53 14.14 -6.17
CA PHE A 136 13.86 13.74 -6.62
C PHE A 136 14.12 14.10 -8.09
N ASN A 137 15.38 14.34 -8.45
CA ASN A 137 15.81 14.58 -9.83
C ASN A 137 16.09 13.27 -10.61
N ARG A 138 16.16 12.12 -9.93
CA ARG A 138 16.41 10.79 -10.49
C ARG A 138 15.29 9.82 -10.09
N PRO A 139 14.81 8.93 -10.98
CA PRO A 139 13.86 7.90 -10.62
C PRO A 139 14.48 6.87 -9.65
N ASP A 140 13.69 6.33 -8.74
CA ASP A 140 14.09 5.20 -7.89
C ASP A 140 14.26 3.92 -8.72
N LYS A 141 15.36 3.18 -8.49
CA LYS A 141 15.59 1.85 -9.09
C LYS A 141 14.57 0.82 -8.59
N LEU A 142 13.97 1.03 -7.43
CA LEU A 142 12.98 0.15 -6.82
C LEU A 142 11.54 0.45 -7.25
N SER A 143 11.29 1.47 -8.06
CA SER A 143 9.96 1.73 -8.64
C SER A 143 9.73 0.91 -9.92
N PRO A 144 8.47 0.56 -10.26
CA PRO A 144 7.24 0.85 -9.53
C PRO A 144 6.82 -0.24 -8.52
N PHE A 145 7.50 -1.39 -8.49
CA PHE A 145 7.05 -2.62 -7.82
C PHE A 145 7.80 -3.01 -6.53
N GLY A 146 8.95 -2.37 -6.24
CA GLY A 146 9.68 -2.46 -4.96
C GLY A 146 9.44 -1.22 -4.09
N LYS A 147 10.32 -0.96 -3.09
CA LYS A 147 10.15 0.09 -2.04
C LYS A 147 9.98 1.54 -2.56
N GLY A 148 10.34 1.84 -3.80
CA GLY A 148 10.10 3.16 -4.42
C GLY A 148 8.65 3.43 -4.83
N GLY A 149 7.83 2.38 -5.00
CA GLY A 149 6.40 2.47 -5.36
C GLY A 149 6.11 3.19 -6.68
N LEU A 150 4.83 3.44 -6.96
CA LEU A 150 4.35 3.82 -8.30
C LEU A 150 4.97 5.12 -8.86
N ASN A 151 5.20 6.14 -8.01
CA ASN A 151 5.82 7.40 -8.44
C ASN A 151 7.31 7.40 -8.13
N ALA A 152 8.12 7.03 -9.13
CA ALA A 152 9.57 6.93 -9.02
C ALA A 152 10.30 8.23 -8.61
N TYR A 153 9.65 9.40 -8.62
CA TYR A 153 10.27 10.68 -8.27
C TYR A 153 9.77 11.27 -6.95
N ALA A 154 8.71 10.74 -6.35
CA ALA A 154 8.11 11.33 -5.16
C ALA A 154 9.01 11.21 -3.93
N TYR A 155 9.03 12.27 -3.11
CA TYR A 155 9.69 12.31 -1.82
C TYR A 155 8.66 12.07 -0.71
N CYS A 156 8.96 11.20 0.26
CA CYS A 156 8.10 10.90 1.43
C CYS A 156 6.61 10.59 1.09
N ALA A 157 6.35 10.08 -0.12
CA ALA A 157 5.00 9.93 -0.70
C ALA A 157 4.13 11.21 -0.68
N GLY A 158 4.74 12.40 -0.70
CA GLY A 158 4.05 13.70 -0.62
C GLY A 158 3.77 14.20 0.80
N ASP A 159 4.29 13.54 1.83
CA ASP A 159 4.08 13.88 3.25
C ASP A 159 5.41 14.11 4.02
N PRO A 160 6.22 15.10 3.61
CA PRO A 160 7.50 15.42 4.25
C PRO A 160 7.39 16.08 5.63
N VAL A 161 6.19 16.45 6.07
CA VAL A 161 5.96 17.05 7.42
C VAL A 161 5.89 15.97 8.50
N ASN A 162 5.52 14.74 8.14
CA ASN A 162 5.43 13.61 9.06
C ASN A 162 6.47 12.51 8.80
N ARG A 163 7.33 12.65 7.78
CA ARG A 163 8.25 11.60 7.30
C ARG A 163 9.53 12.19 6.74
N ASN A 164 10.62 11.47 6.93
CA ASN A 164 11.89 11.67 6.25
C ASN A 164 12.26 10.42 5.42
N ASP A 165 13.18 10.59 4.48
CA ASP A 165 13.78 9.49 3.71
C ASP A 165 15.31 9.67 3.68
N PRO A 166 16.03 9.16 4.70
CA PRO A 166 17.49 9.31 4.78
C PRO A 166 18.26 8.58 3.67
N SER A 167 17.66 7.51 3.12
CA SER A 167 18.28 6.63 2.13
C SER A 167 18.07 7.10 0.68
N GLY A 168 17.03 7.88 0.43
CA GLY A 168 16.58 8.20 -0.93
C GLY A 168 15.76 7.09 -1.59
N HIS A 169 15.18 6.14 -0.84
CA HIS A 169 14.43 4.98 -1.35
C HIS A 169 13.04 4.78 -0.71
N GLU A 170 12.69 5.56 0.32
CA GLU A 170 11.52 5.30 1.17
C GLU A 170 10.27 6.05 0.68
N LEU A 171 9.47 5.39 -0.17
CA LEU A 171 8.11 5.84 -0.50
C LEU A 171 7.02 5.03 0.23
N ILE A 172 7.28 3.77 0.55
CA ILE A 172 6.22 2.76 0.64
C ILE A 172 5.74 2.45 2.05
N ASP A 173 6.53 2.73 3.07
CA ASP A 173 6.28 2.14 4.39
C ASP A 173 4.95 2.57 5.00
N THR A 174 4.53 3.83 4.82
CA THR A 174 3.22 4.31 5.31
C THR A 174 2.04 3.86 4.47
N LEU A 175 2.16 3.79 3.13
CA LEU A 175 1.05 3.33 2.26
C LEU A 175 0.76 1.85 2.47
N ILE A 176 1.83 1.03 2.57
CA ILE A 176 1.69 -0.38 2.90
C ILE A 176 1.14 -0.55 4.33
N SER A 177 1.60 0.25 5.31
CA SER A 177 1.06 0.21 6.68
C SER A 177 -0.43 0.58 6.75
N ALA A 178 -0.85 1.62 6.03
CA ALA A 178 -2.26 2.01 5.93
C ALA A 178 -3.10 0.90 5.28
N PHE A 179 -2.57 0.21 4.26
CA PHE A 179 -3.22 -0.95 3.65
C PHE A 179 -3.34 -2.13 4.65
N TYR A 180 -2.28 -2.46 5.40
CA TYR A 180 -2.31 -3.49 6.45
C TYR A 180 -3.41 -3.21 7.48
N ILE A 181 -3.45 -1.98 8.00
CA ILE A 181 -4.44 -1.56 9.01
C ILE A 181 -5.85 -1.57 8.42
N ALA A 182 -6.05 -1.00 7.23
CA ALA A 182 -7.35 -0.96 6.58
C ALA A 182 -7.88 -2.38 6.24
N ALA A 183 -7.03 -3.26 5.72
CA ALA A 183 -7.38 -4.65 5.43
C ALA A 183 -7.70 -5.43 6.72
N GLY A 184 -6.91 -5.26 7.77
CA GLY A 184 -7.13 -5.89 9.08
C GLY A 184 -8.43 -5.43 9.74
N VAL A 185 -8.66 -4.12 9.82
CA VAL A 185 -9.88 -3.54 10.40
C VAL A 185 -11.11 -3.90 9.57
N ALA A 186 -11.04 -3.83 8.24
CA ALA A 186 -12.16 -4.20 7.38
C ALA A 186 -12.51 -5.69 7.54
N THR A 187 -11.55 -6.60 7.46
CA THR A 187 -11.82 -8.05 7.59
C THR A 187 -12.33 -8.43 8.98
N ALA A 188 -11.72 -7.94 10.05
CA ALA A 188 -12.16 -8.20 11.42
C ALA A 188 -13.54 -7.58 11.74
N GLY A 189 -13.75 -6.31 11.37
CA GLY A 189 -15.01 -5.59 11.59
C GLY A 189 -16.18 -6.24 10.84
N ILE A 190 -15.95 -6.66 9.60
CA ILE A 190 -16.90 -7.44 8.79
C ILE A 190 -17.22 -8.78 9.48
N GLY A 191 -16.19 -9.52 9.93
CA GLY A 191 -16.37 -10.79 10.64
C GLY A 191 -17.23 -10.65 11.90
N LEU A 192 -16.96 -9.62 12.71
CA LEU A 192 -17.68 -9.36 13.96
C LEU A 192 -19.14 -8.90 13.73
N ALA A 193 -19.38 -8.05 12.73
CA ALA A 193 -20.71 -7.49 12.46
C ALA A 193 -21.72 -8.55 11.98
N ILE A 194 -21.31 -9.44 11.08
CA ILE A 194 -22.22 -10.40 10.41
C ILE A 194 -22.61 -11.56 11.34
N ALA A 195 -21.74 -11.90 12.28
CA ALA A 195 -21.71 -13.24 12.85
C ALA A 195 -22.30 -13.37 14.25
N ARG A 196 -22.56 -12.26 14.95
CA ARG A 196 -23.20 -12.26 16.28
C ARG A 196 -24.44 -13.17 16.38
N PRO A 197 -25.39 -13.18 15.42
CA PRO A 197 -26.50 -14.15 15.45
C PRO A 197 -26.07 -15.58 15.11
N SER A 198 -25.16 -15.77 14.15
CA SER A 198 -24.73 -17.10 13.67
C SER A 198 -23.85 -17.85 14.70
N PHE A 199 -22.87 -17.19 15.31
CA PHE A 199 -22.12 -17.72 16.45
C PHE A 199 -23.06 -18.09 17.60
N LYS A 200 -24.02 -17.22 17.93
CA LYS A 200 -25.00 -17.48 18.99
C LYS A 200 -25.91 -18.67 18.64
N ALA A 201 -26.26 -18.85 17.37
CA ALA A 201 -26.98 -20.02 16.88
C ALA A 201 -26.17 -21.32 17.05
N VAL A 202 -24.89 -21.31 16.66
CA VAL A 202 -24.00 -22.48 16.74
C VAL A 202 -23.68 -22.85 18.20
N PHE A 203 -23.25 -21.90 19.02
CA PHE A 203 -22.82 -22.18 20.40
C PHE A 203 -23.96 -22.29 21.41
N LYS A 204 -25.04 -21.52 21.23
CA LYS A 204 -26.15 -21.46 22.22
C LYS A 204 -27.46 -22.03 21.71
N GLY A 205 -27.59 -22.43 20.45
CA GLY A 205 -28.85 -22.92 19.85
C GLY A 205 -29.89 -21.82 19.59
N VAL A 206 -30.62 -21.95 18.48
CA VAL A 206 -31.64 -20.95 18.06
C VAL A 206 -32.93 -21.19 18.82
N LYS A 207 -33.45 -20.16 19.50
CA LYS A 207 -34.75 -20.22 20.19
C LYS A 207 -35.88 -20.40 19.17
N VAL A 208 -36.79 -21.33 19.43
CA VAL A 208 -38.01 -21.56 18.64
C VAL A 208 -39.23 -21.23 19.51
N LYS A 209 -40.27 -20.61 18.94
CA LYS A 209 -41.55 -20.46 19.64
C LYS A 209 -42.32 -21.78 19.55
N PRO A 210 -42.87 -22.33 20.65
CA PRO A 210 -43.71 -23.53 20.58
C PRO A 210 -44.98 -23.25 19.75
N ALA A 211 -45.45 -24.26 19.01
CA ALA A 211 -46.55 -24.12 18.04
C ALA A 211 -47.95 -24.05 18.66
N THR A 212 -48.10 -24.45 19.93
CA THR A 212 -49.36 -24.43 20.68
C THR A 212 -49.16 -23.62 21.95
N ALA A 213 -49.84 -22.48 22.04
CA ALA A 213 -49.85 -21.66 23.23
C ALA A 213 -50.98 -22.13 24.15
N ASP A 214 -50.73 -23.15 24.97
CA ASP A 214 -51.55 -23.41 26.14
C ASP A 214 -50.73 -23.97 27.32
N VAL A 215 -51.25 -23.71 28.52
CA VAL A 215 -50.79 -24.15 29.85
C VAL A 215 -49.42 -23.62 30.33
N GLY A 216 -49.48 -22.50 31.07
CA GLY A 216 -48.99 -22.43 32.46
C GLY A 216 -47.50 -22.66 32.78
N ARG A 217 -46.80 -21.54 33.08
CA ARG A 217 -45.59 -21.41 33.94
C ARG A 217 -44.32 -22.20 33.54
N HIS A 218 -43.26 -21.46 33.25
CA HIS A 218 -41.84 -21.90 33.20
C HIS A 218 -41.49 -23.06 32.25
N SER A 219 -42.05 -23.10 31.04
CA SER A 219 -41.45 -23.87 29.94
C SER A 219 -40.04 -23.37 29.62
N LEU A 220 -39.02 -24.23 29.71
CA LEU A 220 -37.67 -23.91 29.25
C LEU A 220 -37.69 -23.53 27.76
N PRO A 221 -36.91 -22.53 27.31
CA PRO A 221 -36.95 -22.09 25.92
C PRO A 221 -36.43 -23.20 25.00
N LEU A 222 -37.31 -23.78 24.19
CA LEU A 222 -36.95 -24.82 23.22
C LEU A 222 -35.96 -24.24 22.20
N ARG A 223 -34.88 -24.98 21.95
CA ARG A 223 -33.81 -24.57 21.03
C ARG A 223 -33.55 -25.63 19.99
N ARG A 224 -33.50 -25.23 18.72
CA ARG A 224 -33.01 -26.08 17.63
C ARG A 224 -31.49 -25.93 17.47
N PRO A 225 -30.79 -26.97 17.00
CA PRO A 225 -29.41 -26.84 16.53
C PRO A 225 -29.31 -25.85 15.36
N ALA A 226 -28.11 -25.31 15.16
CA ALA A 226 -27.81 -24.46 14.02
C ALA A 226 -27.94 -25.24 12.69
N ASN A 227 -28.58 -24.63 11.70
CA ASN A 227 -28.70 -25.20 10.37
C ASN A 227 -27.37 -25.06 9.58
N THR A 228 -27.28 -25.67 8.40
CA THR A 228 -26.08 -25.63 7.56
C THR A 228 -25.66 -24.20 7.18
N THR A 229 -26.62 -23.30 6.98
CA THR A 229 -26.34 -21.89 6.62
C THR A 229 -25.76 -21.11 7.81
N GLU A 230 -26.31 -21.29 9.00
CA GLU A 230 -25.83 -20.68 10.26
C GLU A 230 -24.43 -21.19 10.65
N LYS A 231 -24.16 -22.49 10.40
CA LYS A 231 -22.83 -23.08 10.58
C LYS A 231 -21.81 -22.51 9.58
N LEU A 232 -22.18 -22.41 8.29
CA LEU A 232 -21.32 -21.83 7.26
C LEU A 232 -21.02 -20.35 7.51
N SER A 233 -22.02 -19.53 7.88
CA SER A 233 -21.83 -18.11 8.18
C SER A 233 -20.98 -17.88 9.43
N ALA A 234 -21.08 -18.73 10.46
CA ALA A 234 -20.17 -18.73 11.59
C ALA A 234 -18.73 -19.07 11.17
N GLY A 235 -18.54 -20.09 10.33
CA GLY A 235 -17.21 -20.47 9.81
C GLY A 235 -16.53 -19.36 8.99
N VAL A 236 -17.27 -18.73 8.06
CA VAL A 236 -16.79 -17.57 7.29
C VAL A 236 -16.36 -16.41 8.19
N ALA A 237 -17.08 -16.19 9.29
CA ALA A 237 -16.76 -15.14 10.24
C ALA A 237 -15.53 -15.43 11.10
N THR A 238 -15.36 -16.68 11.55
CA THR A 238 -14.10 -17.12 12.20
C THR A 238 -12.92 -16.89 11.26
N GLY A 239 -13.06 -17.23 9.97
CA GLY A 239 -12.04 -16.95 8.95
C GLY A 239 -11.75 -15.47 8.78
N ALA A 240 -12.78 -14.61 8.75
CA ALA A 240 -12.60 -13.16 8.58
C ALA A 240 -11.91 -12.51 9.80
N ILE A 241 -12.21 -12.98 11.02
CA ILE A 241 -11.50 -12.57 12.25
C ILE A 241 -10.05 -13.05 12.21
N ALA A 242 -9.82 -14.32 11.82
CA ALA A 242 -8.47 -14.87 11.69
C ALA A 242 -7.63 -14.07 10.68
N ALA A 243 -8.18 -13.76 9.49
CA ALA A 243 -7.53 -12.90 8.50
C ALA A 243 -7.17 -11.52 9.07
N GLY A 244 -8.06 -10.89 9.83
CA GLY A 244 -7.79 -9.60 10.48
C GLY A 244 -6.65 -9.66 11.48
N VAL A 245 -6.58 -10.73 12.28
CA VAL A 245 -5.45 -10.99 13.20
C VAL A 245 -4.16 -11.25 12.42
N THR A 246 -4.19 -12.01 11.32
CA THR A 246 -3.01 -12.27 10.48
C THR A 246 -2.51 -11.00 9.80
N TRP A 247 -3.39 -10.11 9.32
CA TRP A 247 -3.02 -8.78 8.82
C TRP A 247 -2.36 -7.92 9.90
N GLY A 248 -2.91 -7.92 11.12
CA GLY A 248 -2.31 -7.23 12.27
C GLY A 248 -0.93 -7.78 12.66
N ALA A 249 -0.77 -9.09 12.68
CA ALA A 249 0.52 -9.73 12.96
C ALA A 249 1.57 -9.46 11.86
N ALA A 250 1.15 -9.44 10.58
CA ALA A 250 2.03 -9.13 9.45
C ALA A 250 2.51 -7.68 9.50
N PHE A 251 1.64 -6.76 9.94
CA PHE A 251 2.00 -5.38 10.25
C PHE A 251 3.01 -5.29 11.39
N THR A 252 2.77 -5.93 12.54
CA THR A 252 3.70 -5.87 13.68
C THR A 252 5.08 -6.44 13.36
N VAL A 253 5.15 -7.52 12.57
CA VAL A 253 6.42 -8.07 12.09
C VAL A 253 7.12 -7.05 11.19
N LYS A 254 6.43 -6.47 10.20
CA LYS A 254 7.00 -5.47 9.31
C LYS A 254 7.53 -4.23 10.06
N THR A 255 6.85 -3.78 11.12
CA THR A 255 7.29 -2.62 11.91
C THR A 255 8.45 -2.92 12.86
N ALA A 256 8.63 -4.18 13.27
CA ALA A 256 9.69 -4.58 14.20
C ALA A 256 10.97 -5.03 13.46
N ASP A 257 10.81 -5.74 12.34
CA ASP A 257 11.89 -6.24 11.49
C ASP A 257 11.41 -6.21 10.01
N PRO A 258 11.70 -5.13 9.26
CA PRO A 258 11.22 -4.95 7.90
C PRO A 258 11.71 -6.00 6.90
N ASP A 259 12.88 -6.61 7.15
CA ASP A 259 13.51 -7.58 6.27
C ASP A 259 13.29 -9.04 6.75
N SER A 260 12.43 -9.23 7.76
CA SER A 260 12.06 -10.54 8.28
C SER A 260 11.55 -11.49 7.19
N PRO A 261 12.10 -12.71 7.06
CA PRO A 261 11.65 -13.68 6.05
C PRO A 261 10.20 -14.15 6.27
N ILE A 262 9.64 -13.91 7.46
CA ILE A 262 8.28 -14.29 7.85
C ILE A 262 7.24 -13.26 7.35
N GLN A 263 7.63 -12.01 7.08
CA GLN A 263 6.70 -10.93 6.70
C GLN A 263 5.88 -11.27 5.43
N ARG A 264 6.55 -11.78 4.39
CA ARG A 264 5.91 -12.13 3.10
C ARG A 264 4.94 -13.31 3.20
N PRO A 265 5.31 -14.48 3.75
CA PRO A 265 4.36 -15.59 3.88
C PRO A 265 3.19 -15.27 4.81
N LEU A 266 3.38 -14.46 5.86
CA LEU A 266 2.27 -14.06 6.75
C LEU A 266 1.25 -13.18 6.02
N ALA A 267 1.71 -12.22 5.22
CA ALA A 267 0.83 -11.37 4.41
C ALA A 267 0.10 -12.17 3.30
N ALA A 268 0.79 -13.13 2.66
CA ALA A 268 0.17 -14.03 1.69
C ALA A 268 -0.92 -14.91 2.33
N LEU A 269 -0.68 -15.42 3.54
CA LEU A 269 -1.67 -16.18 4.31
C LEU A 269 -2.89 -15.32 4.66
N ALA A 270 -2.68 -14.09 5.14
CA ALA A 270 -3.77 -13.15 5.44
C ALA A 270 -4.65 -12.89 4.20
N LEU A 271 -4.01 -12.71 3.03
CA LEU A 271 -4.70 -12.53 1.75
C LEU A 271 -5.47 -13.79 1.34
N PHE A 272 -4.91 -14.99 1.47
CA PHE A 272 -5.60 -16.25 1.14
C PHE A 272 -6.85 -16.49 1.99
N ILE A 273 -6.77 -16.24 3.31
CA ILE A 273 -7.94 -16.34 4.21
C ILE A 273 -8.96 -15.24 3.88
N SER A 274 -8.50 -14.03 3.52
CA SER A 274 -9.38 -12.94 3.07
C SER A 274 -10.12 -13.31 1.78
N LEU A 275 -9.44 -13.88 0.78
CA LEU A 275 -10.03 -14.22 -0.52
C LEU A 275 -11.04 -15.36 -0.41
N THR A 276 -10.71 -16.41 0.35
CA THR A 276 -11.62 -17.54 0.58
C THR A 276 -12.89 -17.09 1.31
N THR A 277 -12.76 -16.27 2.36
CA THR A 277 -13.93 -15.72 3.09
C THR A 277 -14.77 -14.76 2.25
N LEU A 278 -14.18 -14.00 1.32
CA LEU A 278 -14.92 -13.17 0.37
C LEU A 278 -15.63 -14.00 -0.71
N GLY A 279 -14.97 -15.02 -1.26
CA GLY A 279 -15.50 -15.91 -2.30
C GLY A 279 -16.76 -16.66 -1.87
N PHE A 280 -16.75 -17.24 -0.66
CA PHE A 280 -17.95 -17.87 -0.07
C PHE A 280 -19.12 -16.90 0.06
N ARG A 281 -18.86 -15.60 0.29
CA ARG A 281 -19.91 -14.56 0.42
C ARG A 281 -20.46 -14.11 -0.92
N GLY A 282 -19.62 -13.97 -1.95
CA GLY A 282 -20.07 -13.72 -3.33
C GLY A 282 -21.02 -14.82 -3.80
N PHE A 283 -20.66 -16.08 -3.56
CA PHE A 283 -21.49 -17.24 -3.88
C PHE A 283 -22.82 -17.27 -3.11
N ALA A 284 -22.78 -17.02 -1.79
CA ALA A 284 -23.99 -17.00 -0.94
C ALA A 284 -24.97 -15.87 -1.34
N PHE A 285 -24.46 -14.68 -1.68
CA PHE A 285 -25.26 -13.54 -2.13
C PHE A 285 -25.85 -13.76 -3.54
N ALA A 286 -25.09 -14.34 -4.46
CA ALA A 286 -25.61 -14.75 -5.76
C ALA A 286 -26.77 -15.75 -5.60
N ARG A 287 -26.60 -16.76 -4.73
CA ARG A 287 -27.64 -17.77 -4.46
C ARG A 287 -28.90 -17.17 -3.82
N SER A 288 -28.77 -16.22 -2.89
CA SER A 288 -29.96 -15.58 -2.29
C SER A 288 -30.73 -14.71 -3.27
N ARG A 289 -30.04 -14.01 -4.19
CA ARG A 289 -30.72 -13.27 -5.28
C ARG A 289 -31.41 -14.19 -6.30
N VAL A 290 -30.85 -15.37 -6.60
CA VAL A 290 -31.52 -16.37 -7.44
C VAL A 290 -32.77 -16.93 -6.74
N ALA A 291 -32.69 -17.22 -5.43
CA ALA A 291 -33.83 -17.70 -4.65
C ALA A 291 -34.93 -16.65 -4.43
N ALA A 292 -34.60 -15.35 -4.55
CA ALA A 292 -35.55 -14.24 -4.44
C ALA A 292 -36.24 -13.86 -5.77
N ARG A 293 -35.97 -14.57 -6.87
CA ARG A 293 -36.76 -14.38 -8.10
C ARG A 293 -38.18 -14.92 -7.89
N PRO A 294 -39.23 -14.14 -8.20
CA PRO A 294 -40.60 -14.65 -8.11
C PRO A 294 -40.78 -15.80 -9.10
N VAL A 295 -41.30 -16.92 -8.61
CA VAL A 295 -41.72 -18.05 -9.46
C VAL A 295 -42.95 -17.59 -10.25
N ALA A 296 -42.95 -17.81 -11.57
CA ALA A 296 -44.09 -17.48 -12.40
C ALA A 296 -45.34 -18.27 -11.93
N PRO A 297 -46.53 -17.64 -11.87
CA PRO A 297 -47.72 -18.31 -11.37
C PRO A 297 -48.08 -19.49 -12.29
N THR A 298 -48.27 -20.67 -11.69
CA THR A 298 -48.78 -21.86 -12.39
C THR A 298 -50.15 -21.52 -13.00
N PRO A 299 -50.39 -21.78 -14.30
CA PRO A 299 -51.66 -21.43 -14.93
C PRO A 299 -52.79 -22.28 -14.35
N THR A 300 -53.75 -21.62 -13.70
CA THR A 300 -55.01 -22.23 -13.27
C THR A 300 -55.81 -22.64 -14.50
N PRO A 301 -56.37 -23.87 -14.59
CA PRO A 301 -57.22 -24.24 -15.71
C PRO A 301 -58.47 -23.35 -15.74
N ALA A 302 -58.75 -22.75 -16.90
CA ALA A 302 -59.91 -21.89 -17.10
C ALA A 302 -61.24 -22.69 -17.03
N PRO A 303 -62.33 -22.12 -16.51
CA PRO A 303 -63.63 -22.77 -16.51
C PRO A 303 -64.16 -22.96 -17.93
N ALA A 304 -64.78 -24.10 -18.20
CA ALA A 304 -65.31 -24.44 -19.52
C ALA A 304 -66.41 -23.45 -19.95
N SER A 305 -66.25 -22.85 -21.13
CA SER A 305 -67.28 -22.01 -21.74
C SER A 305 -68.23 -22.88 -22.56
N ASN A 306 -69.54 -22.71 -22.33
CA ASN A 306 -70.58 -23.44 -23.06
C ASN A 306 -70.65 -22.96 -24.52
N ILE A 307 -70.17 -23.79 -25.44
CA ILE A 307 -70.35 -23.58 -26.88
C ILE A 307 -71.77 -24.01 -27.26
N SER A 308 -72.64 -23.03 -27.54
CA SER A 308 -73.92 -23.31 -28.19
C SER A 308 -73.71 -23.49 -29.69
N SER A 309 -74.37 -24.50 -30.27
CA SER A 309 -74.18 -24.90 -31.66
C SER A 309 -74.73 -23.87 -32.66
N ARG A 310 -73.92 -23.47 -33.65
CA ARG A 310 -74.46 -23.00 -34.95
C ARG A 310 -73.69 -23.58 -36.13
N ARG A 311 -74.49 -23.89 -37.16
CA ARG A 311 -74.25 -24.78 -38.30
C ARG A 311 -73.00 -24.45 -39.13
N SER A 312 -72.47 -25.54 -39.71
CA SER A 312 -71.50 -25.57 -40.79
C SER A 312 -71.95 -24.82 -42.04
N ILE A 313 -71.00 -24.10 -42.65
CA ILE A 313 -70.90 -23.91 -44.10
C ILE A 313 -69.45 -24.19 -44.45
N GLY A 314 -69.21 -25.19 -45.29
CA GLY A 314 -67.86 -25.52 -45.76
C GLY A 314 -67.60 -24.91 -47.13
N ILE A 315 -66.42 -24.34 -47.32
CA ILE A 315 -65.81 -24.16 -48.65
C ILE A 315 -64.35 -24.63 -48.56
N GLN A 316 -63.96 -25.38 -49.58
CA GLN A 316 -62.68 -26.06 -49.74
C GLN A 316 -61.82 -25.27 -50.75
N THR A 317 -60.54 -25.05 -50.44
CA THR A 317 -59.51 -24.72 -51.45
C THR A 317 -58.13 -25.23 -51.01
N ASP A 318 -57.35 -25.67 -52.01
CA ASP A 318 -56.17 -26.49 -51.84
C ASP A 318 -54.85 -25.76 -51.60
N SER A 319 -53.92 -26.48 -50.96
CA SER A 319 -52.47 -26.52 -51.23
C SER A 319 -51.59 -25.26 -51.12
N ILE A 320 -50.39 -25.44 -50.56
CA ILE A 320 -49.11 -25.27 -51.27
C ILE A 320 -48.00 -25.98 -50.48
N ARG A 321 -46.98 -26.48 -51.19
CA ARG A 321 -45.92 -27.35 -50.67
C ARG A 321 -44.54 -26.86 -51.12
N SER A 322 -43.62 -26.64 -50.18
CA SER A 322 -42.17 -26.51 -50.42
C SER A 322 -41.41 -26.99 -49.17
N ARG A 323 -40.74 -28.15 -49.16
CA ARG A 323 -39.36 -28.40 -49.67
C ARG A 323 -38.46 -27.19 -49.40
N ALA A 324 -37.59 -27.15 -48.38
CA ALA A 324 -36.51 -28.05 -47.95
C ALA A 324 -35.22 -27.97 -48.78
N SER A 325 -34.11 -27.61 -48.13
CA SER A 325 -32.74 -27.92 -48.56
C SER A 325 -31.75 -27.79 -47.40
N SER A 326 -31.03 -28.87 -47.11
CA SER A 326 -29.86 -28.92 -46.23
C SER A 326 -28.57 -28.69 -47.02
N VAL A 327 -27.53 -28.12 -46.40
CA VAL A 327 -26.14 -28.25 -46.88
C VAL A 327 -25.24 -28.68 -45.72
N ARG A 328 -24.28 -29.55 -46.01
CA ARG A 328 -23.44 -30.28 -45.04
C ARG A 328 -21.96 -30.06 -45.38
N SER A 329 -21.11 -30.07 -44.34
CA SER A 329 -19.69 -30.47 -44.32
C SER A 329 -18.68 -29.83 -45.29
N ASN A 330 -17.50 -29.48 -44.77
CA ASN A 330 -16.33 -30.35 -44.94
C ASN A 330 -15.20 -30.06 -43.94
N VAL A 331 -14.46 -31.12 -43.63
CA VAL A 331 -13.16 -31.16 -42.95
C VAL A 331 -12.18 -31.78 -43.97
N PRO A 332 -10.87 -31.49 -43.89
CA PRO A 332 -9.94 -32.63 -43.90
C PRO A 332 -8.71 -32.50 -42.97
N GLU A 333 -8.21 -33.68 -42.62
CA GLU A 333 -6.87 -34.02 -42.11
C GLU A 333 -5.78 -33.85 -43.22
N GLN A 334 -4.47 -34.04 -43.03
CA GLN A 334 -3.62 -34.60 -41.95
C GLN A 334 -2.16 -34.10 -42.13
N SER A 335 -1.31 -34.08 -41.09
CA SER A 335 0.11 -34.52 -41.20
C SER A 335 0.97 -34.31 -39.93
N GLU A 336 1.72 -35.35 -39.54
CA GLU A 336 2.87 -35.29 -38.61
C GLU A 336 4.17 -34.83 -39.32
N MET A 337 5.17 -34.33 -38.57
CA MET A 337 6.58 -34.77 -38.73
C MET A 337 7.50 -34.35 -37.55
N GLN A 338 8.71 -34.91 -37.53
CA GLN A 338 9.62 -35.08 -36.38
C GLN A 338 10.65 -33.94 -36.13
N GLU A 339 11.39 -34.09 -35.01
CA GLU A 339 12.80 -33.71 -34.69
C GLU A 339 13.60 -32.78 -35.66
N THR A 340 14.49 -31.89 -35.19
CA THR A 340 15.81 -32.26 -34.61
C THR A 340 16.51 -31.06 -33.92
N ARG A 341 17.51 -31.35 -33.08
CA ARG A 341 18.44 -30.44 -32.38
C ARG A 341 19.10 -29.35 -33.24
N LEU A 342 19.39 -28.20 -32.61
CA LEU A 342 20.77 -27.77 -32.28
C LEU A 342 20.77 -26.81 -31.08
#